data_AF-A0A246RR94-F1
#
_entry.id   AF-A0A246RR94-F1
#
_cell.length_a   1.000
_cell.length_b   1.000
_cell.length_c   1.000
_cell.angle_alpha   90.00
_cell.angle_beta   90.00
_cell.angle_gamma   90.00
#
_symmetry.space_group_name_H-M   'P 1'
#
loop_
_entity.id
_entity.type
_entity.pdbx_description
1 polymer ?
#
loop_
_entity_poly.entity_id
_entity_poly.type
_entity_poly.pdbx_seq_one_letter_code
_entity_poly.pdbx_strand_id
1 'polypeptide(L)'
;MPHLDPVNRWITLTTGRTLDQHATDPIPAAAHLPDAAATLRHLRTELLLAADQLRTRLINTDDLTDLTATVTGVVQTITDLGREYRQARDRVDTLIADTTRTVHAQTHEGRVVQRRYVNPGDTVLVVLPHTDSCRRLHLAGHATHITVGSCDARLRPSGSVEPLRLAHPDAGIYRDPTNGRLYILRTSTGH
;
A
#
# COMPACT_ATOMS: atom_id res chain seq x y z
N MET A 1 14.65 -11.51 -7.23
CA MET A 1 15.58 -10.63 -6.47
C MET A 1 14.91 -10.18 -5.16
N PRO A 2 15.30 -10.74 -4.00
CA PRO A 2 14.80 -10.33 -2.68
C PRO A 2 15.22 -8.91 -2.24
N HIS A 3 15.97 -8.18 -3.07
CA HIS A 3 16.45 -6.81 -2.83
C HIS A 3 15.44 -5.70 -3.15
N LEU A 4 14.25 -6.03 -3.67
CA LEU A 4 13.37 -5.07 -4.36
C LEU A 4 12.34 -4.33 -3.49
N ASP A 5 12.22 -4.64 -2.20
CA ASP A 5 11.27 -3.94 -1.32
C ASP A 5 11.85 -3.63 0.07
N PRO A 6 12.63 -2.54 0.20
CA PRO A 6 13.21 -2.14 1.48
C PRO A 6 12.14 -1.78 2.52
N VAL A 7 10.96 -1.34 2.10
CA VAL A 7 9.86 -0.99 3.01
C VAL A 7 9.25 -2.25 3.63
N ASN A 8 8.88 -3.24 2.82
CA ASN A 8 8.37 -4.51 3.37
C ASN A 8 9.42 -5.23 4.23
N ARG A 9 10.70 -5.20 3.82
CA ARG A 9 11.79 -5.78 4.61
C ARG A 9 11.90 -5.09 5.98
N TRP A 10 11.90 -3.76 6.00
CA TRP A 10 11.95 -2.99 7.24
C TRP A 10 10.77 -3.34 8.15
N ILE A 11 9.53 -3.30 7.65
CA ILE A 11 8.34 -3.66 8.42
C ILE A 11 8.44 -5.09 8.96
N THR A 12 8.88 -6.04 8.14
CA THR A 12 9.05 -7.43 8.55
C THR A 12 10.09 -7.58 9.67
N LEU A 13 11.22 -6.87 9.58
CA LEU A 13 12.24 -6.87 10.63
C LEU A 13 11.73 -6.22 11.92
N THR A 14 10.92 -5.16 11.83
CA THR A 14 10.37 -4.46 12.98
C THR A 14 9.25 -5.22 13.67
N THR A 15 8.39 -5.92 12.93
CA THR A 15 7.18 -6.55 13.48
C THR A 15 7.23 -8.08 13.51
N GLY A 16 8.25 -8.71 12.91
CA GLY A 16 8.33 -10.16 12.73
C GLY A 16 7.28 -10.74 11.77
N ARG A 17 6.62 -9.90 10.96
CA ARG A 17 5.48 -10.28 10.09
C ARG A 17 5.53 -9.54 8.77
N THR A 18 5.11 -10.20 7.70
CA THR A 18 5.01 -9.57 6.38
C THR A 18 3.82 -8.61 6.32
N LEU A 19 3.85 -7.65 5.40
CA LEU A 19 2.70 -6.77 5.13
C LEU A 19 1.43 -7.57 4.79
N ASP A 20 1.58 -8.65 4.03
CA ASP A 20 0.47 -9.53 3.65
C ASP A 20 -0.18 -10.18 4.87
N GLN A 21 0.60 -10.54 5.90
CA GLN A 21 0.06 -11.07 7.14
C GLN A 21 -0.75 -10.01 7.90
N HIS A 22 -0.20 -8.80 8.06
CA HIS A 22 -0.92 -7.70 8.71
C HIS A 22 -2.21 -7.33 7.96
N ALA A 23 -2.19 -7.37 6.63
CA ALA A 23 -3.36 -7.06 5.81
C ALA A 23 -4.57 -7.97 6.07
N THR A 24 -4.32 -9.19 6.60
CA THR A 24 -5.39 -10.13 6.97
C THR A 24 -5.86 -10.02 8.41
N ASP A 25 -5.19 -9.21 9.25
CA ASP A 25 -5.57 -9.05 10.64
C ASP A 25 -6.87 -8.22 10.73
N PRO A 26 -7.82 -8.60 11.62
CA PRO A 26 -9.09 -7.90 11.79
C PRO A 26 -8.97 -6.59 12.57
N ILE A 27 -7.85 -5.87 12.43
CA ILE A 27 -7.50 -4.67 13.16
C ILE A 27 -7.33 -3.50 12.18
N PRO A 28 -7.97 -2.33 12.41
CA PRO A 28 -7.86 -1.19 11.50
C PRO A 28 -6.42 -0.75 11.23
N ALA A 29 -5.59 -0.66 12.27
CA ALA A 29 -4.19 -0.27 12.11
C ALA A 29 -3.42 -1.26 11.21
N ALA A 30 -3.75 -2.55 11.26
CA ALA A 30 -3.18 -3.56 10.38
C ALA A 30 -3.70 -3.41 8.93
N ALA A 31 -5.00 -3.16 8.77
CA ALA A 31 -5.66 -2.98 7.47
C ALA A 31 -5.13 -1.75 6.70
N HIS A 32 -4.72 -0.69 7.39
CA HIS A 32 -4.14 0.52 6.77
C HIS A 32 -2.63 0.40 6.48
N LEU A 33 -1.94 -0.60 7.02
CA LEU A 33 -0.49 -0.73 6.89
C LEU A 33 -0.02 -0.96 5.43
N PRO A 34 -0.69 -1.79 4.60
CA PRO A 34 -0.30 -1.97 3.20
C PRO A 34 -0.36 -0.69 2.37
N ASP A 35 -1.40 0.13 2.57
CA ASP A 35 -1.61 1.39 1.85
C ASP A 35 -0.60 2.47 2.30
N ALA A 36 -0.37 2.58 3.61
CA ALA A 36 0.67 3.45 4.15
C ALA A 36 2.07 3.06 3.62
N ALA A 37 2.37 1.75 3.55
CA ALA A 37 3.61 1.26 2.97
C ALA A 37 3.70 1.52 1.46
N ALA A 38 2.59 1.44 0.72
CA ALA A 38 2.54 1.78 -0.71
C ALA A 38 2.86 3.27 -0.93
N THR A 39 2.25 4.14 -0.12
CA THR A 39 2.52 5.59 -0.14
C THR A 39 4.00 5.89 0.14
N LEU A 40 4.58 5.26 1.17
CA LEU A 40 6.00 5.44 1.50
C LEU A 40 6.93 5.00 0.36
N ARG A 41 6.61 3.89 -0.33
CA ARG A 41 7.38 3.42 -1.51
C ARG A 41 7.28 4.40 -2.67
N HIS A 42 6.09 4.93 -2.93
CA HIS A 42 5.86 5.90 -4.00
C HIS A 42 6.70 7.15 -3.75
N LEU A 43 6.60 7.76 -2.56
CA LEU A 43 7.38 8.94 -2.18
C LEU A 43 8.89 8.71 -2.23
N ARG A 44 9.36 7.52 -1.81
CA ARG A 44 10.77 7.15 -1.97
C ARG A 44 11.20 7.15 -3.44
N THR A 45 10.35 6.64 -4.32
CA THR A 45 10.64 6.56 -5.76
C THR A 45 10.69 7.96 -6.37
N GLU A 46 9.71 8.80 -6.08
CA GLU A 46 9.68 10.20 -6.53
C GLU A 46 10.89 10.98 -6.04
N LEU A 47 11.31 10.79 -4.78
CA LEU A 47 12.52 11.40 -4.24
C LEU A 47 13.79 10.99 -5.00
N LEU A 48 13.93 9.70 -5.32
CA LEU A 48 15.08 9.19 -6.06
C LEU A 48 15.10 9.73 -7.49
N LEU A 49 13.93 9.82 -8.14
CA LEU A 49 13.79 10.40 -9.48
C LEU A 49 14.14 11.90 -9.49
N ALA A 50 13.66 12.66 -8.51
CA ALA A 50 13.98 14.09 -8.40
C ALA A 50 15.48 14.32 -8.12
N ALA A 51 16.10 13.48 -7.29
CA ALA A 51 17.54 13.54 -7.02
C ALA A 51 18.37 13.19 -8.27
N ASP A 52 17.95 12.19 -9.05
CA ASP A 52 18.58 11.84 -10.32
C ASP A 52 18.43 12.98 -11.35
N GLN A 53 17.25 13.58 -11.44
CA GLN A 53 17.02 14.75 -12.28
C GLN A 53 17.94 15.93 -11.91
N LEU A 54 18.13 16.20 -10.61
CA LEU A 54 19.08 17.21 -10.15
C LEU A 54 20.51 16.85 -10.59
N ARG A 55 20.93 15.61 -10.39
CA ARG A 55 22.25 15.12 -10.81
C ARG A 55 22.45 15.29 -12.32
N THR A 56 21.49 14.86 -13.14
CA THR A 56 21.55 14.99 -14.60
C THR A 56 21.69 16.45 -15.01
N ARG A 57 20.93 17.35 -14.39
CA ARG A 57 21.04 18.79 -14.65
C ARG A 57 22.44 19.31 -14.30
N LEU A 58 22.97 18.99 -13.11
CA LEU A 58 24.30 19.45 -12.71
C LEU A 58 25.42 18.93 -13.61
N ILE A 59 25.30 17.71 -14.14
CA ILE A 59 26.32 17.12 -15.05
C ILE A 59 26.24 17.74 -16.45
N ASN A 60 25.04 17.93 -16.99
CA ASN A 60 24.85 18.30 -18.39
C ASN A 60 24.87 19.81 -18.64
N THR A 61 25.12 20.62 -17.61
CA THR A 61 25.08 22.07 -17.76
C THR A 61 26.46 22.64 -18.02
N ASP A 62 26.72 22.95 -19.29
CA ASP A 62 27.84 23.78 -19.74
C ASP A 62 27.45 25.26 -19.95
N ASP A 63 26.19 25.67 -19.76
CA ASP A 63 25.73 27.04 -20.07
C ASP A 63 25.00 27.71 -18.88
N LEU A 64 25.75 28.48 -18.09
CA LEU A 64 25.42 29.03 -16.76
C LEU A 64 24.40 30.18 -16.72
N THR A 65 23.67 30.46 -17.81
CA THR A 65 22.92 31.72 -17.95
C THR A 65 21.42 31.65 -17.62
N ASP A 66 20.78 30.48 -17.76
CA ASP A 66 19.32 30.29 -17.51
C ASP A 66 19.02 29.35 -16.30
N LEU A 67 20.04 29.01 -15.51
CA LEU A 67 20.01 27.80 -14.69
C LEU A 67 19.47 27.91 -13.27
N THR A 68 19.57 29.09 -12.65
CA THR A 68 19.33 29.19 -11.20
C THR A 68 17.89 28.81 -10.87
N ALA A 69 16.90 29.33 -11.60
CA ALA A 69 15.49 29.00 -11.38
C ALA A 69 15.19 27.51 -11.57
N THR A 70 15.83 26.88 -12.57
CA THR A 70 15.64 25.48 -12.95
C THR A 70 16.24 24.52 -11.91
N VAL A 71 17.41 24.82 -11.36
CA VAL A 71 18.04 24.04 -10.28
C VAL A 71 17.29 24.26 -8.96
N THR A 72 16.97 25.51 -8.62
CA THR A 72 16.22 25.84 -7.40
C THR A 72 14.84 25.18 -7.38
N GLY A 73 14.16 25.06 -8.52
CA GLY A 73 12.88 24.35 -8.63
C GLY A 73 12.97 22.85 -8.30
N VAL A 74 14.03 22.16 -8.72
CA VAL A 74 14.21 20.73 -8.39
C VAL A 74 14.56 20.57 -6.92
N VAL A 75 15.40 21.44 -6.37
CA VAL A 75 15.73 21.44 -4.93
C VAL A 75 14.49 21.67 -4.08
N GLN A 76 13.59 22.56 -4.50
CA GLN A 76 12.30 22.77 -3.83
C GLN A 76 11.45 21.49 -3.89
N THR A 77 11.35 20.86 -5.06
CA THR A 77 10.62 19.59 -5.24
C THR A 77 11.16 18.49 -4.31
N ILE A 78 12.48 18.33 -4.21
CA ILE A 78 13.13 17.38 -3.29
C ILE A 78 12.78 17.71 -1.83
N THR A 79 12.75 19.00 -1.48
CA THR A 79 12.43 19.44 -0.12
C THR A 79 10.99 19.08 0.26
N ASP A 80 10.03 19.32 -0.64
CA ASP A 80 8.62 19.02 -0.41
C ASP A 80 8.37 17.51 -0.35
N LEU A 81 8.91 16.76 -1.31
CA LEU A 81 8.86 15.29 -1.29
C LEU A 81 9.55 14.71 -0.04
N GLY A 82 10.61 15.35 0.46
CA GLY A 82 11.31 14.95 1.68
C GLY A 82 10.46 15.12 2.93
N ARG A 83 9.65 16.19 2.96
CA ARG A 83 8.65 16.43 4.02
C ARG A 83 7.54 15.37 3.97
N GLU A 84 6.98 15.13 2.79
CA GLU A 84 5.93 14.13 2.59
C GLU A 84 6.40 12.71 2.92
N TYR A 85 7.62 12.35 2.49
CA TYR A 85 8.23 11.06 2.81
C TYR A 85 8.37 10.84 4.32
N ARG A 86 8.79 11.89 5.06
CA ARG A 86 8.86 11.83 6.52
C ARG A 86 7.48 11.60 7.14
N GLN A 87 6.47 12.37 6.71
CA GLN A 87 5.10 12.21 7.20
C GLN A 87 4.54 10.81 6.91
N ALA A 88 4.81 10.27 5.71
CA ALA A 88 4.42 8.91 5.35
C ALA A 88 5.15 7.86 6.21
N ARG A 89 6.42 8.09 6.56
CA ARG A 89 7.17 7.23 7.48
C ARG A 89 6.56 7.27 8.88
N ASP A 90 6.33 8.46 9.43
CA ASP A 90 5.73 8.66 10.75
C ASP A 90 4.35 7.99 10.82
N ARG A 91 3.60 8.01 9.72
CA ARG A 91 2.31 7.30 9.60
C ARG A 91 2.48 5.79 9.71
N VAL A 92 3.46 5.20 9.02
CA VAL A 92 3.75 3.75 9.13
C VAL A 92 4.22 3.41 10.55
N ASP A 93 5.11 4.22 11.13
CA ASP A 93 5.59 4.04 12.50
C ASP A 93 4.43 4.06 13.51
N THR A 94 3.47 4.98 13.35
CA THR A 94 2.26 5.06 14.17
C THR A 94 1.42 3.78 14.07
N LEU A 95 1.24 3.24 12.86
CA LEU A 95 0.47 2.00 12.64
C LEU A 95 1.19 0.77 13.22
N ILE A 96 2.51 0.73 13.11
CA ILE A 96 3.32 -0.34 13.72
C ILE A 96 3.24 -0.27 15.24
N ALA A 97 3.32 0.91 15.82
CA ALA A 97 3.28 1.13 17.27
C ALA A 97 1.86 0.98 17.87
N ASP A 98 0.82 0.80 17.04
CA ASP A 98 -0.54 0.61 17.52
C ASP A 98 -0.64 -0.58 18.49
N THR A 99 -1.14 -0.30 19.70
CA THR A 99 -1.21 -1.29 20.78
C THR A 99 -2.15 -2.44 20.44
N THR A 100 -3.31 -2.15 19.84
CA THR A 100 -4.29 -3.18 19.48
C THR A 100 -3.73 -4.13 18.43
N ARG A 101 -3.07 -3.60 17.40
CA ARG A 101 -2.35 -4.39 16.40
C ARG A 101 -1.25 -5.23 17.03
N THR A 102 -0.47 -4.64 17.93
CA THR A 102 0.65 -5.33 18.60
C THR A 102 0.16 -6.48 19.47
N VAL A 103 -0.87 -6.27 20.29
CA VAL A 103 -1.48 -7.31 21.12
C VAL A 103 -2.10 -8.42 20.27
N HIS A 104 -2.79 -8.06 19.19
CA HIS A 104 -3.34 -9.05 18.24
C HIS A 104 -2.23 -9.90 17.62
N ALA A 105 -1.15 -9.25 17.15
CA ALA A 105 0.00 -9.93 16.55
C ALA A 105 0.79 -10.79 17.54
N GLN A 106 0.70 -10.55 18.84
CA GLN A 106 1.32 -11.43 19.84
C GLN A 106 0.46 -12.66 20.16
N THR A 107 -0.86 -12.54 20.03
CA THR A 107 -1.83 -13.57 20.45
C THR A 107 -2.30 -14.48 19.31
N HIS A 108 -2.14 -14.06 18.05
CA HIS A 108 -2.60 -14.81 16.88
C HIS A 108 -1.47 -14.99 15.90
N GLU A 109 -0.87 -16.18 15.78
CA GLU A 109 0.19 -16.44 14.79
C GLU A 109 -0.22 -15.99 13.38
N GLY A 110 0.68 -15.30 12.69
CA GLY A 110 0.43 -14.78 11.35
C GLY A 110 0.14 -15.92 10.40
N ARG A 111 -1.07 -15.95 9.82
CA ARG A 111 -1.47 -17.02 8.90
C ARG A 111 -0.52 -17.09 7.70
N VAL A 112 -0.34 -18.29 7.16
CA VAL A 112 0.31 -18.42 5.84
C VAL A 112 -0.65 -17.84 4.80
N VAL A 113 -0.18 -16.77 4.14
CA VAL A 113 -0.94 -16.03 3.13
C VAL A 113 -0.28 -16.22 1.78
N GLN A 114 -1.09 -16.45 0.75
CA GLN A 114 -0.65 -16.57 -0.62
C GLN A 114 -1.25 -15.45 -1.46
N ARG A 115 -0.41 -14.79 -2.28
CA ARG A 115 -0.86 -13.83 -3.28
C ARG A 115 -1.46 -14.57 -4.47
N ARG A 116 -2.74 -14.33 -4.75
CA ARG A 116 -3.38 -14.72 -6.02
C ARG A 116 -3.48 -13.48 -6.89
N TYR A 117 -2.73 -13.45 -7.98
CA TYR A 117 -2.82 -12.36 -8.95
C TYR A 117 -4.16 -12.38 -9.68
N VAL A 118 -4.69 -11.18 -9.93
CA VAL A 118 -5.99 -10.95 -10.56
C VAL A 118 -5.86 -9.86 -11.62
N ASN A 119 -6.77 -9.86 -12.59
CA ASN A 119 -6.83 -8.87 -13.65
C ASN A 119 -8.13 -8.05 -13.55
N PRO A 120 -8.15 -6.81 -14.06
CA PRO A 120 -9.41 -6.10 -14.28
C PRO A 120 -10.39 -6.93 -15.12
N GLY A 121 -11.64 -7.01 -14.65
CA GLY A 121 -12.69 -7.87 -15.21
C GLY A 121 -12.94 -9.15 -14.41
N ASP A 122 -11.96 -9.61 -13.62
CA ASP A 122 -12.11 -10.83 -12.81
C ASP A 122 -13.15 -10.61 -11.70
N THR A 123 -13.94 -11.64 -11.41
CA THR A 123 -14.77 -11.68 -10.19
C THR A 123 -14.16 -12.65 -9.20
N VAL A 124 -13.87 -12.17 -8.00
CA VAL A 124 -13.12 -12.90 -6.98
C VAL A 124 -13.77 -12.80 -5.61
N LEU A 125 -13.71 -13.89 -4.84
CA LEU A 125 -14.10 -13.92 -3.44
C LEU A 125 -12.97 -13.34 -2.59
N VAL A 126 -13.28 -12.32 -1.80
CA VAL A 126 -12.37 -11.67 -0.85
C VAL A 126 -13.02 -11.55 0.52
N VAL A 127 -12.20 -11.45 1.56
CA VAL A 127 -12.64 -10.98 2.88
C VAL A 127 -12.33 -9.49 2.94
N LEU A 128 -13.34 -8.66 3.17
CA LEU A 128 -13.16 -7.22 3.18
C LEU A 128 -12.33 -6.77 4.40
N PRO A 129 -11.28 -5.96 4.19
CA PRO A 129 -10.38 -5.53 5.26
C PRO A 129 -11.08 -4.62 6.26
N HIS A 130 -10.48 -4.47 7.43
CA HIS A 130 -11.02 -3.64 8.52
C HIS A 130 -10.68 -2.15 8.37
N THR A 131 -10.67 -1.63 7.13
CA THR A 131 -10.47 -0.21 6.85
C THR A 131 -11.66 0.62 7.36
N ASP A 132 -11.44 1.92 7.59
CA ASP A 132 -12.48 2.84 8.04
C ASP A 132 -13.69 2.88 7.09
N SER A 133 -13.46 2.81 5.77
CA SER A 133 -14.54 2.74 4.77
C SER A 133 -15.39 1.48 4.95
N CYS A 134 -14.76 0.30 5.06
CA CYS A 134 -15.47 -0.95 5.24
C CYS A 134 -16.20 -1.02 6.57
N ARG A 135 -15.62 -0.47 7.65
CA ARG A 135 -16.26 -0.42 8.96
C ARG A 135 -17.50 0.47 8.96
N ARG A 136 -17.41 1.67 8.38
CA ARG A 136 -18.55 2.60 8.27
C ARG A 136 -19.72 1.99 7.50
N LEU A 137 -19.41 1.17 6.50
CA LEU A 137 -20.41 0.48 5.68
C LEU A 137 -20.86 -0.87 6.26
N HIS A 138 -20.38 -1.25 7.45
CA HIS A 138 -20.65 -2.55 8.08
C HIS A 138 -20.24 -3.76 7.22
N LEU A 139 -19.24 -3.58 6.36
CA LEU A 139 -18.73 -4.59 5.44
C LEU A 139 -17.44 -5.26 5.92
N ALA A 140 -16.72 -4.64 6.87
CA ALA A 140 -15.46 -5.17 7.39
C ALA A 140 -15.60 -6.63 7.84
N GLY A 141 -14.66 -7.48 7.45
CA GLY A 141 -14.62 -8.92 7.76
C GLY A 141 -15.58 -9.79 6.95
N HIS A 142 -16.45 -9.23 6.11
CA HIS A 142 -17.39 -10.02 5.32
C HIS A 142 -16.71 -10.64 4.10
N ALA A 143 -16.97 -11.93 3.87
CA ALA A 143 -16.58 -12.62 2.66
C ALA A 143 -17.57 -12.31 1.53
N THR A 144 -17.10 -11.73 0.43
CA THR A 144 -17.97 -11.34 -0.68
C THR A 144 -17.26 -11.40 -2.04
N HIS A 145 -18.06 -11.54 -3.10
CA HIS A 145 -17.56 -11.48 -4.46
C HIS A 145 -17.47 -10.03 -4.91
N ILE A 146 -16.28 -9.65 -5.38
CA ILE A 146 -16.02 -8.34 -5.98
C ILE A 146 -15.56 -8.51 -7.43
N THR A 147 -15.96 -7.58 -8.29
CA THR A 147 -15.43 -7.46 -9.64
C THR A 147 -14.27 -6.47 -9.63
N VAL A 148 -13.10 -6.91 -10.05
CA VAL A 148 -11.88 -6.10 -10.13
C VAL A 148 -12.01 -5.10 -11.27
N GLY A 149 -11.96 -3.80 -10.98
CA GLY A 149 -11.82 -2.74 -11.97
C GLY A 149 -10.36 -2.33 -12.17
N SER A 150 -10.11 -1.47 -13.14
CA SER A 150 -8.76 -0.93 -13.41
C SER A 150 -8.25 -0.05 -12.27
N CYS A 151 -9.14 0.75 -11.66
CA CYS A 151 -8.83 1.70 -10.59
C CYS A 151 -9.66 1.48 -9.31
N ASP A 152 -10.77 0.74 -9.42
CA ASP A 152 -11.70 0.47 -8.33
C ASP A 152 -12.08 -1.01 -8.29
N ALA A 153 -12.89 -1.39 -7.32
CA ALA A 153 -13.56 -2.68 -7.26
C ALA A 153 -15.05 -2.46 -7.10
N ARG A 154 -15.84 -3.31 -7.73
CA ARG A 154 -17.29 -3.26 -7.65
C ARG A 154 -17.78 -4.40 -6.78
N LEU A 155 -18.45 -4.05 -5.70
CA LEU A 155 -19.19 -4.97 -4.86
C LEU A 155 -20.66 -4.89 -5.24
N ARG A 156 -21.32 -6.03 -5.37
CA ARG A 156 -22.80 -6.09 -5.40
C ARG A 156 -23.29 -6.67 -4.09
N PRO A 157 -23.70 -5.83 -3.12
CA PRO A 157 -24.33 -6.32 -1.90
C PRO A 157 -25.59 -7.12 -2.22
N SER A 158 -25.86 -8.17 -1.45
CA SER A 158 -27.08 -8.96 -1.58
C SER A 158 -28.31 -8.05 -1.47
N GLY A 159 -29.17 -8.05 -2.49
CA GLY A 159 -30.38 -7.22 -2.52
C GLY A 159 -30.21 -5.80 -3.07
N SER A 160 -28.99 -5.37 -3.43
CA SER A 160 -28.77 -4.09 -4.11
C SER A 160 -28.77 -4.26 -5.64
N VAL A 161 -29.45 -3.36 -6.34
CA VAL A 161 -29.41 -3.26 -7.81
C VAL A 161 -28.16 -2.50 -8.26
N GLU A 162 -27.68 -1.56 -7.44
CA GLU A 162 -26.52 -0.74 -7.75
C GLU A 162 -25.23 -1.33 -7.15
N PRO A 163 -24.15 -1.44 -7.96
CA PRO A 163 -22.86 -1.87 -7.46
C PRO A 163 -22.21 -0.76 -6.63
N LEU A 164 -21.84 -1.08 -5.40
CA LEU A 164 -21.00 -0.23 -4.57
C LEU A 164 -19.57 -0.24 -5.12
N ARG A 165 -18.97 0.94 -5.27
CA ARG A 165 -17.56 1.09 -5.67
C ARG A 165 -16.69 1.25 -4.44
N LEU A 166 -15.65 0.44 -4.35
CA LEU A 166 -14.63 0.49 -3.31
C LEU A 166 -13.28 0.76 -3.98
N ALA A 167 -12.41 1.52 -3.31
CA ALA A 167 -11.01 1.57 -3.70
C ALA A 167 -10.39 0.17 -3.55
N HIS A 168 -9.36 -0.16 -4.35
CA HIS A 168 -8.64 -1.44 -4.22
C HIS A 168 -8.24 -1.80 -2.78
N PRO A 169 -7.60 -0.90 -1.98
CA PRO A 169 -7.25 -1.23 -0.60
C PRO A 169 -8.48 -1.54 0.26
N ASP A 170 -9.59 -0.83 0.07
CA ASP A 170 -10.86 -1.09 0.77
C ASP A 170 -11.50 -2.41 0.32
N ALA A 171 -11.21 -2.87 -0.88
CA ALA A 171 -11.71 -4.13 -1.42
C ALA A 171 -10.79 -5.33 -1.12
N GLY A 172 -9.69 -5.14 -0.37
CA GLY A 172 -8.70 -6.20 -0.13
C GLY A 172 -7.93 -6.61 -1.39
N ILE A 173 -7.85 -5.69 -2.37
CA ILE A 173 -7.02 -5.83 -3.56
C ILE A 173 -5.77 -4.97 -3.37
N TYR A 174 -4.62 -5.60 -3.56
CA TYR A 174 -3.33 -4.96 -3.37
C TYR A 174 -2.55 -4.96 -4.68
N ARG A 175 -1.56 -4.09 -4.78
CA ARG A 175 -0.68 -3.99 -5.94
C ARG A 175 0.71 -4.49 -5.58
N ASP A 176 1.25 -5.41 -6.39
CA ASP A 176 2.60 -5.90 -6.16
C ASP A 176 3.61 -4.80 -6.52
N PRO A 177 4.49 -4.38 -5.60
CA PRO A 177 5.43 -3.30 -5.84
C PRO A 177 6.47 -3.64 -6.92
N THR A 178 6.66 -4.91 -7.25
CA THR A 178 7.69 -5.38 -8.19
C THR A 178 7.23 -5.33 -9.63
N ASN A 179 5.97 -5.71 -9.90
CA ASN A 179 5.46 -5.89 -11.25
C ASN A 179 4.17 -5.10 -11.52
N GLY A 180 3.65 -4.38 -10.52
CA GLY A 180 2.45 -3.56 -10.63
C GLY A 180 1.16 -4.35 -10.80
N ARG A 181 1.19 -5.69 -10.76
CA ARG A 181 0.00 -6.54 -10.92
C ARG A 181 -0.87 -6.47 -9.67
N LEU A 182 -2.18 -6.54 -9.88
CA LEU A 182 -3.15 -6.64 -8.79
C LEU A 182 -3.14 -8.06 -8.23
N TYR A 183 -3.28 -8.18 -6.92
CA TYR A 183 -3.43 -9.46 -6.25
C TYR A 183 -4.39 -9.35 -5.07
N ILE A 184 -4.97 -10.49 -4.71
CA ILE A 184 -5.72 -10.68 -3.47
C ILE A 184 -4.96 -11.65 -2.57
N LEU A 185 -5.27 -11.61 -1.28
CA LEU A 185 -4.70 -12.52 -0.30
C LEU A 185 -5.62 -13.72 -0.09
N ARG A 186 -5.08 -14.93 -0.26
CA ARG A 186 -5.73 -16.17 0.14
C ARG A 186 -5.02 -16.70 1.38
N THR A 187 -5.76 -16.91 2.45
CA THR A 187 -5.27 -17.72 3.56
C THR A 187 -5.22 -19.17 3.11
N SER A 188 -4.10 -19.87 3.30
CA SER A 188 -4.07 -21.31 3.08
C SER A 188 -4.91 -21.98 4.16
N THR A 189 -6.19 -22.21 3.90
CA THR A 189 -6.94 -23.22 4.63
C THR A 189 -6.37 -24.55 4.18
N GLY A 190 -5.53 -25.18 5.01
CA GLY A 190 -5.22 -26.59 4.85
C GLY A 190 -6.53 -27.37 4.75
N HIS A 191 -6.66 -28.16 3.69
CA HIS A 191 -7.55 -29.32 3.69
C HIS A 191 -6.76 -30.48 4.29
#